data_AF-A0A2J7XQ19-F1
#
_entry.id   AF-A0A2J7XQ19-F1
#
_cell.length_a   1.000
_cell.length_b   1.000
_cell.length_c   1.000
_cell.angle_alpha   90.00
_cell.angle_beta   90.00
_cell.angle_gamma   90.00
#
_symmetry.space_group_name_H-M   'P 1'
#
loop_
_entity.id
_entity.type
_entity.pdbx_description
1 polymer ?
#
loop_
_entity_poly.entity_id
_entity_poly.type
_entity_poly.pdbx_seq_one_letter_code
_entity_poly.pdbx_strand_id
1 'polypeptide(L)'
;MTGSGATRFLLDGFPHKLEQLAEFQEQIKPCDGVLVFTVPEEVAVERLVARGAASGRAEDSEETIRARMEVFGEEAQPVIEALLEAGANVCQVDASGGADEV
;
A
#
# COMPACT_ATOMS: atom_id res chain seq x y z
N MET A 1 5.15 -25.50 -16.19
CA MET A 1 5.37 -24.08 -15.85
C MET A 1 6.80 -23.94 -15.36
N THR A 2 7.65 -23.21 -16.08
CA THR A 2 9.00 -22.86 -15.61
C THR A 2 8.88 -21.67 -14.67
N GLY A 3 9.10 -21.89 -13.37
CA GLY A 3 9.13 -20.82 -12.38
C GLY A 3 10.31 -19.88 -12.60
N SER A 4 10.19 -18.62 -12.19
CA SER A 4 11.24 -17.60 -12.38
C SER A 4 12.54 -17.85 -11.60
N GLY A 5 12.53 -18.79 -10.64
CA GLY A 5 13.64 -19.01 -9.71
C GLY A 5 13.78 -17.95 -8.62
N ALA A 6 12.91 -16.93 -8.60
CA ALA A 6 12.91 -15.91 -7.56
C ALA A 6 12.46 -16.50 -6.23
N THR A 7 13.16 -16.11 -5.15
CA THR A 7 12.87 -16.54 -3.78
C THR A 7 12.43 -15.39 -2.87
N ARG A 8 12.41 -14.16 -3.40
CA ARG A 8 12.01 -12.93 -2.69
C ARG A 8 10.98 -12.19 -3.53
N PHE A 9 9.96 -11.70 -2.86
CA PHE A 9 8.82 -11.04 -3.49
C PHE A 9 8.50 -9.76 -2.71
N LEU A 10 8.18 -8.71 -3.44
CA LEU A 10 7.57 -7.49 -2.89
C LEU A 10 6.13 -7.46 -3.40
N LEU A 11 5.18 -7.44 -2.47
CA LEU A 11 3.77 -7.31 -2.80
C LEU A 11 3.38 -5.85 -2.61
N ASP A 12 3.05 -5.19 -3.72
CA ASP A 12 2.65 -3.79 -3.74
C ASP A 12 1.12 -3.69 -3.72
N GLY A 13 0.57 -2.96 -2.75
CA GLY A 13 -0.88 -2.82 -2.58
C GLY A 13 -1.59 -4.12 -2.19
N PHE A 14 -0.96 -4.99 -1.41
CA PHE A 14 -1.60 -6.19 -0.87
C PHE A 14 -0.95 -6.62 0.44
N PRO A 15 -1.71 -7.09 1.45
CA PRO A 15 -3.19 -7.19 1.50
C PRO A 15 -3.87 -5.87 1.89
N HIS A 16 -5.10 -5.67 1.43
CA HIS A 16 -5.95 -4.52 1.78
C HIS A 16 -7.10 -4.87 2.72
N LYS A 17 -7.34 -6.15 3.02
CA LYS A 17 -8.38 -6.61 3.93
C LYS A 17 -7.81 -7.63 4.91
N LEU A 18 -8.38 -7.71 6.10
CA LEU A 18 -7.96 -8.67 7.13
C LEU A 18 -8.13 -10.13 6.67
N GLU A 19 -9.21 -10.43 5.92
CA GLU A 19 -9.43 -11.76 5.34
C GLU A 19 -8.31 -12.15 4.37
N GLN A 20 -7.88 -11.21 3.52
CA GLN A 20 -6.77 -11.43 2.59
C GLN A 20 -5.45 -11.65 3.32
N LEU A 21 -5.22 -10.92 4.42
CA LEU A 21 -4.05 -11.13 5.27
C LEU A 21 -4.07 -12.54 5.85
N ALA A 22 -5.19 -12.98 6.43
CA ALA A 22 -5.31 -14.30 7.02
C ALA A 22 -5.07 -15.41 5.98
N GLU A 23 -5.73 -15.33 4.82
CA GLU A 23 -5.56 -16.29 3.73
C GLU A 23 -4.12 -16.34 3.21
N PHE A 24 -3.47 -15.18 3.05
CA PHE A 24 -2.08 -15.12 2.59
C PHE A 24 -1.12 -15.78 3.57
N GLN A 25 -1.30 -15.51 4.87
CA GLN A 25 -0.45 -16.08 5.91
C GLN A 25 -0.63 -17.59 6.03
N GLU A 26 -1.85 -18.10 5.83
CA GLU A 26 -2.17 -19.53 5.89
C GLU A 26 -1.68 -20.28 4.63
N GLN A 27 -1.99 -19.76 3.44
CA GLN A 27 -1.76 -20.48 2.19
C GLN A 27 -0.35 -20.29 1.62
N ILE A 28 0.32 -19.18 1.95
CA ILE A 28 1.63 -18.82 1.38
C ILE A 28 2.68 -18.80 2.50
N LYS A 29 2.68 -17.76 3.32
CA LYS A 29 3.48 -17.62 4.55
C LYS A 29 3.23 -16.26 5.21
N PRO A 30 3.53 -16.10 6.52
CA PRO A 30 3.68 -14.80 7.13
C PRO A 30 4.67 -13.89 6.40
N CYS A 31 4.36 -12.60 6.31
CA CYS A 31 5.25 -11.59 5.72
C CYS A 31 6.54 -11.46 6.55
N ASP A 32 7.69 -11.37 5.88
CA ASP A 32 8.98 -11.11 6.54
C ASP A 32 9.10 -9.66 7.05
N GLY A 33 8.35 -8.75 6.44
CA GLY A 33 8.22 -7.36 6.85
C GLY A 33 7.20 -6.62 5.98
N VAL A 34 6.77 -5.45 6.44
CA VAL A 34 5.80 -4.60 5.75
C VAL A 34 6.32 -3.17 5.73
N LEU A 35 6.28 -2.54 4.56
CA LEU A 35 6.61 -1.13 4.37
C LEU A 35 5.32 -0.33 4.29
N VAL A 36 5.17 0.67 5.16
CA VAL A 36 4.00 1.55 5.19
C VAL A 36 4.46 2.96 4.88
N PHE A 37 4.13 3.44 3.69
CA PHE A 37 4.43 4.80 3.29
C PHE A 37 3.35 5.75 3.81
N THR A 38 3.75 6.69 4.66
CA THR A 38 2.86 7.72 5.19
C THR A 38 3.13 9.03 4.46
N VAL A 39 2.06 9.74 4.11
CA VAL A 39 2.16 10.99 3.38
C VAL A 39 0.93 11.85 3.74
N PRO A 40 1.06 13.17 3.88
CA PRO A 40 -0.10 14.03 4.05
C PRO A 40 -1.09 13.86 2.89
N GLU A 41 -2.39 13.81 3.20
CA GLU A 41 -3.44 13.55 2.21
C GLU A 41 -3.34 14.50 1.01
N GLU A 42 -3.20 15.80 1.27
CA GLU A 42 -3.10 16.81 0.21
C GLU A 42 -1.89 16.60 -0.71
N VAL A 43 -0.75 16.15 -0.17
CA VAL A 43 0.44 15.83 -0.97
C VAL A 43 0.18 14.60 -1.85
N ALA A 44 -0.53 13.59 -1.33
CA ALA A 44 -0.90 12.43 -2.11
C ALA A 44 -1.92 12.77 -3.21
N VAL A 45 -2.92 13.59 -2.90
CA VAL A 45 -3.91 14.09 -3.88
C VAL A 45 -3.20 14.83 -5.01
N GLU A 46 -2.34 15.79 -4.68
CA GLU A 46 -1.57 16.55 -5.67
C GLU A 46 -0.77 15.64 -6.61
N ARG A 47 -0.03 14.68 -6.04
CA ARG A 47 0.79 13.73 -6.81
C ARG A 47 -0.06 12.83 -7.71
N LEU A 48 -1.20 12.35 -7.22
CA LEU A 48 -2.07 11.45 -7.97
C LEU A 48 -2.81 12.17 -9.10
N VAL A 49 -3.24 13.42 -8.88
CA VAL A 49 -3.80 14.28 -9.93
C VAL A 49 -2.76 14.57 -11.01
N ALA A 50 -1.54 14.96 -10.62
CA ALA A 50 -0.44 15.20 -11.56
C ALA A 50 -0.11 13.94 -12.39
N ARG A 51 -0.12 12.77 -11.74
CA ARG A 51 0.05 11.47 -12.42
C ARG A 51 -1.08 11.19 -13.41
N GLY A 52 -2.34 11.47 -13.04
CA GLY A 52 -3.49 11.33 -13.92
C GLY A 52 -3.32 12.11 -15.23
N ALA A 53 -2.92 13.38 -15.11
CA ALA A 53 -2.66 14.26 -16.24
C ALA A 53 -1.51 13.77 -17.14
N ALA A 54 -0.42 13.27 -16.56
CA ALA A 54 0.76 12.84 -17.31
C ALA A 54 0.62 11.45 -17.96
N SER A 55 -0.16 10.55 -17.37
CA SER A 55 -0.24 9.14 -17.77
C SER A 55 -1.48 8.77 -18.60
N GLY A 56 -2.41 9.71 -18.79
CA GLY A 56 -3.68 9.45 -19.48
C GLY A 56 -4.68 8.63 -18.65
N ARG A 57 -4.45 8.50 -17.34
CA ARG A 57 -5.42 7.92 -16.40
C ARG A 57 -6.54 8.94 -16.13
N ALA A 58 -7.51 8.99 -17.04
CA ALA A 58 -8.66 9.90 -16.95
C ALA A 58 -9.54 9.68 -15.70
N GLU A 59 -9.33 8.58 -14.97
CA GLU A 59 -10.09 8.17 -13.79
C GLU A 59 -9.52 8.74 -12.47
N ASP A 60 -8.32 9.34 -12.50
CA ASP A 60 -7.68 9.96 -11.34
C ASP A 60 -8.19 11.41 -11.16
N SER A 61 -9.49 11.58 -10.93
CA SER A 61 -10.08 12.86 -10.48
C SER A 61 -9.86 13.05 -8.98
N GLU A 62 -9.82 14.29 -8.49
CA GLU A 62 -9.68 14.56 -7.05
C GLU A 62 -10.74 13.83 -6.22
N GLU A 63 -12.00 13.86 -6.68
CA GLU A 63 -13.12 13.16 -6.02
C GLU A 63 -12.86 11.66 -5.92
N THR A 64 -12.42 11.03 -7.01
CA THR A 64 -12.10 9.60 -7.04
C THR A 64 -10.90 9.26 -6.16
N ILE A 65 -9.89 10.13 -6.11
CA ILE A 65 -8.71 9.94 -5.28
C ILE A 65 -9.08 10.01 -3.80
N ARG A 66 -9.86 11.02 -3.38
CA ARG A 66 -10.31 11.14 -1.99
C ARG A 66 -11.18 9.96 -1.58
N ALA A 67 -12.10 9.52 -2.43
CA ALA A 67 -12.89 8.31 -2.17
C ALA A 67 -12.01 7.05 -2.00
N ARG A 68 -10.93 6.91 -2.79
CA ARG A 68 -9.97 5.81 -2.61
C ARG A 68 -9.19 5.89 -1.30
N MET A 69 -8.88 7.10 -0.83
CA MET A 69 -8.21 7.31 0.46
C MET A 69 -9.13 6.97 1.62
N GLU A 70 -10.42 7.31 1.54
CA GLU A 70 -11.43 6.89 2.52
C GLU A 70 -11.51 5.36 2.59
N VAL A 71 -11.65 4.68 1.44
CA VAL A 71 -11.67 3.21 1.39
C VAL A 71 -10.37 2.60 1.93
N PHE A 72 -9.22 3.22 1.65
CA PHE A 72 -7.95 2.78 2.23
C PHE A 72 -7.96 2.88 3.76
N GLY A 73 -8.48 3.98 4.31
CA GLY A 73 -8.64 4.17 5.76
C GLY A 73 -9.61 3.17 6.39
N GLU A 74 -10.66 2.76 5.67
CA GLU A 74 -11.64 1.79 6.18
C GLU A 74 -11.16 0.34 6.08
N GLU A 75 -10.49 -0.03 4.99
CA GLU A 75 -10.16 -1.43 4.70
C GLU A 75 -8.69 -1.77 5.01
N ALA A 76 -7.74 -0.94 4.55
CA ALA A 76 -6.31 -1.25 4.61
C ALA A 76 -5.65 -0.82 5.92
N GLN A 77 -6.10 0.27 6.54
CA GLN A 77 -5.58 0.71 7.84
C GLN A 77 -5.73 -0.36 8.95
N PRO A 78 -6.87 -1.07 9.10
CA PRO A 78 -6.99 -2.18 10.04
C PRO A 78 -5.98 -3.31 9.83
N VAL A 79 -5.55 -3.55 8.59
CA VAL A 79 -4.52 -4.56 8.26
C VAL A 79 -3.17 -4.16 8.87
N ILE A 80 -2.80 -2.89 8.73
CA ILE A 80 -1.55 -2.35 9.29
C ILE A 80 -1.58 -2.43 10.82
N GLU A 81 -2.71 -2.07 11.43
CA GLU A 81 -2.91 -2.13 12.88
C GLU A 81 -2.80 -3.56 13.40
N ALA A 82 -3.47 -4.52 12.76
CA ALA A 82 -3.41 -5.93 13.14
C ALA A 82 -1.97 -6.49 13.05
N LEU A 83 -1.18 -6.07 12.05
CA LEU A 83 0.22 -6.45 11.92
C LEU A 83 1.09 -5.87 13.04
N LEU A 84 0.87 -4.59 13.40
CA LEU A 84 1.56 -3.95 14.53
C LEU A 84 1.24 -4.64 15.86
N GLU A 85 -0.05 -4.92 16.11
CA GLU A 85 -0.50 -5.61 17.33
C GLU A 85 0.05 -7.04 17.43
N ALA A 86 0.19 -7.74 16.28
CA ALA A 86 0.80 -9.06 16.21
C ALA A 86 2.34 -9.04 16.38
N GLY A 87 2.96 -7.86 16.50
CA GLY A 87 4.41 -7.70 16.62
C GLY A 87 5.17 -7.99 15.32
N ALA A 88 4.51 -7.84 14.16
CA ALA A 88 5.16 -7.97 12.87
C ALA A 88 6.19 -6.84 12.65
N ASN A 89 7.17 -7.10 11.79
CA ASN A 89 8.15 -6.09 11.39
C ASN A 89 7.51 -5.07 10.42
N VAL A 90 6.90 -4.03 10.96
CA VAL A 90 6.29 -2.93 10.20
C VAL A 90 7.22 -1.72 10.25
N CYS A 91 7.68 -1.29 9.08
CA CYS A 91 8.50 -0.09 8.91
C CYS A 91 7.64 1.02 8.32
N GLN A 92 7.42 2.09 9.10
CA GLN A 92 6.78 3.30 8.60
C GLN A 92 7.83 4.21 7.94
N VAL A 93 7.52 4.68 6.73
CA VAL A 93 8.39 5.53 5.93
C VAL A 93 7.64 6.81 5.61
N ASP A 94 8.19 7.96 6.00
CA ASP A 94 7.66 9.26 5.60
C ASP A 94 7.95 9.48 4.11
N ALA A 95 6.90 9.47 3.30
CA ALA A 95 6.94 9.62 1.86
C ALA A 95 6.59 11.04 1.40
N SER A 96 6.60 12.03 2.29
CA SER A 96 6.32 13.43 1.95
C SER A 96 7.40 14.09 1.08
N GLY A 97 8.64 13.58 1.13
CA GLY A 97 9.79 14.03 0.33
C GLY A 97 9.80 13.52 -1.11
N GLY A 98 10.83 13.91 -1.87
CA GLY A 98 11.07 13.42 -3.23
C GLY A 98 11.58 11.96 -3.24
N ALA A 99 11.57 11.30 -4.41
CA ALA A 99 11.95 9.89 -4.52
C ALA A 99 13.38 9.55 -4.07
N ASP A 100 14.31 10.52 -4.12
CA ASP A 100 15.69 10.35 -3.65
C ASP A 100 15.84 10.54 -2.13
N GLU A 101 14.81 11.08 -1.46
CA GLU A 101 14.79 11.38 -0.02
C GLU A 101 14.07 10.30 0.80
N VAL A 102 13.37 9.38 0.13
CA VAL A 102 12.51 8.32 0.69
C VAL A 102 13.17 6.95 0.48
#